data_AF-A0A061GS44-F1
#
_entry.id   AF-A0A061GS44-F1
#
_cell.length_a   1.000
_cell.length_b   1.000
_cell.length_c   1.000
_cell.angle_alpha   90.00
_cell.angle_beta   90.00
_cell.angle_gamma   90.00
#
_symmetry.space_group_name_H-M   'P 1'
#
loop_
_entity.id
_entity.type
_entity.pdbx_description
1 polymer ?
#
loop_
_entity_poly.entity_id
_entity_poly.type
_entity_poly.pdbx_seq_one_letter_code
_entity_poly.pdbx_strand_id
1 'polypeptide(L)'
;MGWVSARDRVNFWLVCLLCMLCSVSGIGVNWGTQSSHSLPPDIIVNLLKDNGFQRVKLFDADYGTLKALGKSGIEVMVGIPNDMLASVGGSMKAAEKWVAKNVSAHITSNNVNIRYVAVGNEPFLETYNGSYLNITYPALRNIQSALVKAGLGSQVKVTVPLNADVYASSSGYPSGGDFRADIHDLMLMIVNFLSVSSAPFTKNGFGNLPIIVGEIGWPTDGDRNADVEYARRFNQGFMSHISGGRGTPMRPGPIDAYLFSLIDEDDKSSAPGNFERHWGIFTFDGEAKYPLNLGTTNSGALVPAKGVKYLERKWCVMKPSARLDDPQVEPSVSYACGLADCTSLGYGTSCGNLDARGNISYAFNSYFQKNNQLEVACKFPNISMITKTDPTPTAGNCKFEIMIQPYYESAGRDLSVPRSLWTWFMFLFIFC
;
A
#
# COMPACT_ATOMS: atom_id res chain seq x y z
N MET A 1 20.06 26.73 -55.28
CA MET A 1 20.82 26.30 -54.09
C MET A 1 20.15 26.91 -52.86
N GLY A 2 19.34 26.12 -52.13
CA GLY A 2 18.67 26.48 -50.87
C GLY A 2 17.66 27.64 -51.00
N TRP A 3 16.59 27.78 -50.23
CA TRP A 3 16.29 27.28 -48.90
C TRP A 3 14.80 26.96 -48.85
N VAL A 4 14.51 25.71 -48.51
CA VAL A 4 13.37 25.23 -47.72
C VAL A 4 12.31 26.30 -47.37
N SER A 5 11.16 26.17 -48.03
CA SER A 5 9.94 26.95 -47.82
C SER A 5 9.25 26.53 -46.51
N ALA A 6 8.35 27.38 -45.99
CA ALA A 6 7.59 27.18 -44.75
C ALA A 6 6.95 25.79 -44.58
N ARG A 7 6.75 25.05 -45.68
CA ARG A 7 6.26 23.67 -45.70
C ARG A 7 7.17 22.68 -44.94
N ASP A 8 8.49 22.87 -44.95
CA ASP A 8 9.39 21.96 -44.22
C ASP A 8 9.49 22.33 -42.72
N ARG A 9 9.11 23.56 -42.33
CA ARG A 9 8.93 23.92 -40.91
C ARG A 9 7.72 23.21 -40.32
N VAL A 10 6.67 22.99 -41.11
CA VAL A 10 5.48 22.23 -40.69
C VAL A 10 5.85 20.76 -40.41
N ASN A 11 6.76 20.17 -41.20
CA ASN A 11 7.26 18.81 -40.93
C ASN A 11 8.11 18.73 -39.65
N PHE A 12 8.83 19.79 -39.27
CA PHE A 12 9.56 19.81 -38.00
C PHE A 12 8.60 19.91 -36.79
N TRP A 13 7.49 20.64 -36.92
CA TRP A 13 6.41 20.64 -35.92
C TRP A 13 5.65 19.31 -35.86
N LEU A 14 5.48 18.61 -36.99
CA LEU A 14 4.88 17.26 -37.02
C LEU A 14 5.80 16.19 -36.40
N VAL A 15 7.12 16.32 -36.53
CA VAL A 15 8.08 15.43 -35.87
C VAL A 15 8.19 15.76 -34.36
N CYS A 16 8.05 17.03 -33.95
CA CYS A 16 7.91 17.39 -32.54
C CYS A 16 6.55 16.98 -31.93
N LEU A 17 5.48 16.90 -32.72
CA LEU A 17 4.19 16.32 -32.29
C LEU A 17 4.20 14.78 -32.26
N LEU A 18 5.18 14.15 -32.90
CA LEU A 18 5.47 12.71 -32.78
C LEU A 18 6.23 12.37 -31.49
N CYS A 19 6.63 13.38 -30.68
CA CYS A 19 6.67 13.21 -29.23
C CYS A 19 5.23 13.16 -28.68
N MET A 20 4.40 12.27 -29.23
CA MET A 20 3.32 11.70 -28.46
C MET A 20 3.99 11.18 -27.20
N LEU A 21 3.78 11.91 -26.11
CA LEU A 21 3.85 11.37 -24.77
C LEU A 21 3.20 10.00 -24.88
N CYS A 22 4.00 8.93 -24.80
CA CYS A 22 3.48 7.62 -24.48
C CYS A 22 2.76 7.83 -23.16
N SER A 23 1.48 8.12 -23.26
CA SER A 23 0.64 8.45 -22.13
C SER A 23 0.46 7.11 -21.45
N VAL A 24 1.20 6.89 -20.37
CA VAL A 24 1.05 5.71 -19.53
C VAL A 24 -0.41 5.66 -19.12
N SER A 25 -1.16 4.64 -19.57
CA SER A 25 -2.50 4.38 -19.05
C SER A 25 -2.38 4.12 -17.55
N GLY A 26 -3.21 4.80 -16.76
CA GLY A 26 -2.86 5.26 -15.41
C GLY A 26 -2.13 4.27 -14.51
N ILE A 27 -0.88 4.60 -14.18
CA ILE A 27 -0.17 3.88 -13.14
C ILE A 27 -0.81 4.14 -11.78
N GLY A 28 -1.14 3.04 -11.11
CA GLY A 28 -1.55 3.03 -9.72
C GLY A 28 -0.45 2.55 -8.79
N VAL A 29 -0.71 2.69 -7.50
CA VAL A 29 0.10 2.09 -6.44
C VAL A 29 -0.82 1.65 -5.30
N ASN A 30 -0.40 0.61 -4.60
CA ASN A 30 -1.06 0.15 -3.38
C ASN A 30 -0.57 0.99 -2.20
N TRP A 31 -1.52 1.55 -1.45
CA TRP A 31 -1.25 2.25 -0.19
C TRP A 31 -1.70 1.34 0.96
N GLY A 32 -0.73 0.65 1.54
CA GLY A 32 -0.90 -0.13 2.78
C GLY A 32 -0.68 0.74 4.02
N THR A 33 -1.38 0.40 5.10
CA THR A 33 -1.47 1.20 6.33
C THR A 33 -0.98 0.44 7.57
N GLN A 34 -0.39 -0.75 7.39
CA GLN A 34 0.10 -1.57 8.50
C GLN A 34 1.50 -1.13 8.94
N SER A 35 1.62 0.10 9.44
CA SER A 35 2.86 0.66 9.98
C SER A 35 2.68 1.08 11.43
N SER A 36 3.66 0.79 12.29
CA SER A 36 3.63 1.15 13.71
C SER A 36 3.62 2.66 13.93
N HIS A 37 4.26 3.41 13.04
CA HIS A 37 4.12 4.86 12.93
C HIS A 37 3.81 5.21 11.49
N SER A 38 2.55 5.52 11.22
CA SER A 38 2.08 5.86 9.88
C SER A 38 2.43 7.31 9.51
N LEU A 39 2.83 7.52 8.25
CA LEU A 39 2.88 8.86 7.68
C LEU A 39 1.47 9.48 7.67
N PRO A 40 1.33 10.78 8.01
CA PRO A 40 0.08 11.51 7.87
C PRO A 40 -0.51 11.36 6.45
N PRO A 41 -1.83 11.10 6.30
CA PRO A 41 -2.45 10.88 4.99
C PRO A 41 -2.22 12.01 3.98
N ASP A 42 -2.11 13.27 4.41
CA ASP A 42 -1.82 14.41 3.55
C ASP A 42 -0.40 14.37 2.98
N ILE A 43 0.58 13.90 3.77
CA ILE A 43 1.95 13.66 3.28
C ILE A 43 1.95 12.57 2.22
N ILE A 44 1.21 11.47 2.43
CA ILE A 44 1.11 10.40 1.43
C ILE A 44 0.41 10.90 0.15
N VAL A 45 -0.68 11.66 0.25
CA VAL A 45 -1.34 12.23 -0.93
C VAL A 45 -0.41 13.17 -1.70
N ASN A 46 0.41 13.96 -1.01
CA ASN A 46 1.44 14.77 -1.67
C ASN A 46 2.52 13.90 -2.31
N LEU A 47 2.97 12.83 -1.64
CA LEU A 47 3.93 11.87 -2.20
C LEU A 47 3.39 11.24 -3.50
N LEU A 48 2.11 10.83 -3.51
CA LEU A 48 1.44 10.30 -4.69
C LEU A 48 1.44 11.31 -5.84
N LYS A 49 1.07 12.56 -5.57
CA LYS A 49 1.00 13.64 -6.57
C LYS A 49 2.37 14.05 -7.09
N ASP A 50 3.35 14.19 -6.21
CA ASP A 50 4.72 14.58 -6.56
C ASP A 50 5.39 13.53 -7.47
N ASN A 51 4.94 12.28 -7.39
CA ASN A 51 5.39 11.17 -8.23
C ASN A 51 4.44 10.86 -9.41
N GLY A 52 3.38 11.66 -9.60
CA GLY A 52 2.47 11.53 -10.74
C GLY A 52 1.64 10.24 -10.77
N PHE A 53 1.42 9.61 -9.62
CA PHE A 53 0.47 8.50 -9.51
C PHE A 53 -0.94 8.98 -9.80
N GLN A 54 -1.64 8.26 -10.66
CA GLN A 54 -2.99 8.63 -11.12
C GLN A 54 -4.06 7.81 -10.40
N ARG A 55 -3.68 6.67 -9.83
CA ARG A 55 -4.58 5.74 -9.14
C ARG A 55 -3.98 5.27 -7.82
N VAL A 56 -4.82 4.93 -6.87
CA VAL A 56 -4.42 4.30 -5.61
C VAL A 56 -5.40 3.19 -5.26
N LYS A 57 -4.88 2.05 -4.81
CA LYS A 57 -5.68 0.97 -4.25
C LYS A 57 -5.45 0.92 -2.74
N LEU A 58 -6.55 0.93 -2.00
CA LEU A 58 -6.61 0.78 -0.55
C LEU A 58 -7.11 -0.63 -0.21
N PHE A 59 -6.60 -1.20 0.88
CA PHE A 59 -7.01 -2.53 1.36
C PHE A 59 -8.28 -2.50 2.22
N ASP A 60 -8.65 -1.32 2.72
CA ASP A 60 -9.86 -1.08 3.47
C ASP A 60 -10.50 0.28 3.07
N ALA A 61 -11.47 0.71 3.88
CA ALA A 61 -12.15 1.99 3.73
C ALA A 61 -11.90 2.91 4.93
N ASP A 62 -10.63 3.07 5.33
CA ASP A 62 -10.25 4.04 6.36
C ASP A 62 -10.73 5.46 6.02
N TYR A 63 -11.37 6.11 6.99
CA TYR A 63 -12.00 7.40 6.79
C TYR A 63 -10.97 8.51 6.56
N GLY A 64 -9.88 8.53 7.33
CA GLY A 64 -8.84 9.55 7.26
C GLY A 64 -8.13 9.54 5.91
N THR A 65 -7.76 8.34 5.47
CA THR A 65 -7.15 8.05 4.17
C THR A 65 -8.06 8.47 3.02
N LEU A 66 -9.32 8.02 3.02
CA LEU A 66 -10.28 8.41 1.98
C LEU A 66 -10.55 9.92 1.98
N LYS A 67 -10.67 10.54 3.15
CA LYS A 67 -10.88 11.98 3.27
C LYS A 67 -9.69 12.77 2.69
N ALA A 68 -8.46 12.35 2.97
CA ALA A 68 -7.24 13.01 2.47
C ALA A 68 -7.12 12.93 0.94
N LEU A 69 -7.62 11.86 0.32
CA LEU A 69 -7.69 11.72 -1.14
C LEU A 69 -8.72 12.65 -1.80
N GLY A 70 -9.57 13.33 -1.02
CA GLY A 70 -10.56 14.29 -1.50
C GLY A 70 -9.94 15.42 -2.33
N LYS A 71 -10.53 15.72 -3.50
CA LYS A 71 -10.05 16.76 -4.44
C LYS A 71 -8.62 16.55 -4.97
N SER A 72 -8.00 15.40 -4.73
CA SER A 72 -6.65 15.10 -5.24
C SER A 72 -6.63 14.83 -6.76
N GLY A 73 -7.74 14.37 -7.32
CA GLY A 73 -7.85 13.89 -8.70
C GLY A 73 -7.45 12.42 -8.88
N ILE A 74 -6.84 11.80 -7.88
CA ILE A 74 -6.38 10.40 -7.90
C ILE A 74 -7.59 9.47 -7.89
N GLU A 75 -7.64 8.50 -8.82
CA GLU A 75 -8.67 7.48 -8.85
C GLU A 75 -8.47 6.46 -7.72
N VAL A 76 -9.53 6.13 -6.99
CA VAL A 76 -9.45 5.25 -5.83
C VAL A 76 -10.16 3.92 -6.08
N MET A 77 -9.46 2.82 -5.83
CA MET A 77 -10.03 1.50 -5.60
C MET A 77 -10.08 1.24 -4.09
N VAL A 78 -11.28 1.08 -3.54
CA VAL A 78 -11.49 0.89 -2.09
C VAL A 78 -11.70 -0.58 -1.78
N GLY A 79 -10.96 -1.13 -0.81
CA GLY A 79 -11.05 -2.52 -0.39
C GLY A 79 -12.19 -2.79 0.59
N ILE A 80 -12.82 -3.96 0.46
CA ILE A 80 -13.62 -4.60 1.51
C ILE A 80 -12.79 -5.77 2.04
N PRO A 81 -12.33 -5.73 3.30
CA PRO A 81 -11.60 -6.82 3.90
C PRO A 81 -12.40 -8.14 3.95
N ASN A 82 -11.70 -9.27 3.96
CA ASN A 82 -12.32 -10.60 3.86
C ASN A 82 -13.29 -10.90 5.03
N ASP A 83 -13.01 -10.40 6.23
CA ASP A 83 -13.85 -10.57 7.43
C ASP A 83 -15.22 -9.87 7.32
N MET A 84 -15.35 -8.87 6.45
CA MET A 84 -16.60 -8.15 6.19
C MET A 84 -17.51 -8.87 5.17
N LEU A 85 -16.99 -9.82 4.39
CA LEU A 85 -17.70 -10.44 3.27
C LEU A 85 -19.00 -11.13 3.71
N ALA A 86 -18.97 -11.84 4.85
CA ALA A 86 -20.17 -12.49 5.39
C ALA A 86 -21.27 -11.48 5.75
N SER A 87 -20.90 -10.31 6.27
CA SER A 87 -21.85 -9.25 6.65
C SER A 87 -22.52 -8.62 5.44
N VAL A 88 -21.73 -8.15 4.47
CA VAL A 88 -22.26 -7.46 3.28
C VAL A 88 -22.88 -8.43 2.28
N GLY A 89 -22.43 -9.69 2.24
CA GLY A 89 -23.03 -10.75 1.44
C GLY A 89 -24.31 -11.31 2.03
N GLY A 90 -24.41 -11.40 3.36
CA GLY A 90 -25.59 -11.92 4.05
C GLY A 90 -26.74 -10.92 4.19
N SER A 91 -26.50 -9.62 4.00
CA SER A 91 -27.52 -8.59 4.17
C SER A 91 -27.38 -7.43 3.19
N MET A 92 -28.39 -7.27 2.32
CA MET A 92 -28.48 -6.12 1.42
C MET A 92 -28.48 -4.79 2.19
N LYS A 93 -29.11 -4.73 3.36
CA LYS A 93 -29.10 -3.54 4.23
C LYS A 93 -27.70 -3.22 4.76
N ALA A 94 -26.90 -4.25 5.08
CA ALA A 94 -25.50 -4.04 5.48
C ALA A 94 -24.65 -3.54 4.31
N ALA A 95 -24.83 -4.08 3.12
CA ALA A 95 -24.16 -3.59 1.90
C ALA A 95 -24.53 -2.14 1.58
N GLU A 96 -25.81 -1.77 1.67
CA GLU A 96 -26.28 -0.38 1.49
C GLU A 96 -25.65 0.56 2.53
N LYS A 97 -25.59 0.14 3.80
CA LYS A 97 -24.95 0.92 4.86
C LYS A 97 -23.46 1.10 4.61
N TRP A 98 -22.77 0.04 4.16
CA TRP A 98 -21.35 0.08 3.82
C TRP A 98 -21.10 1.05 2.66
N VAL A 99 -21.85 0.93 1.56
CA VAL A 99 -21.75 1.84 0.39
C VAL A 99 -22.05 3.28 0.79
N ALA A 100 -23.10 3.53 1.55
CA ALA A 100 -23.46 4.88 1.98
C ALA A 100 -22.33 5.53 2.80
N LYS A 101 -21.76 4.79 3.76
CA LYS A 101 -20.70 5.28 4.65
C LYS A 101 -19.37 5.47 3.93
N ASN A 102 -18.94 4.47 3.15
CA ASN A 102 -17.55 4.37 2.69
C ASN A 102 -17.35 4.82 1.24
N VAL A 103 -18.44 4.91 0.45
CA VAL A 103 -18.37 5.32 -0.95
C VAL A 103 -19.16 6.61 -1.16
N SER A 104 -20.48 6.58 -0.96
CA SER A 104 -21.35 7.72 -1.28
C SER A 104 -20.97 8.96 -0.50
N ALA A 105 -20.76 8.85 0.82
CA ALA A 105 -20.39 10.00 1.65
C ALA A 105 -19.05 10.63 1.25
N HIS A 106 -18.06 9.83 0.84
CA HIS A 106 -16.74 10.33 0.42
C HIS A 106 -16.78 10.98 -0.96
N ILE A 107 -17.54 10.42 -1.90
CA ILE A 107 -17.75 11.05 -3.22
C ILE A 107 -18.46 12.40 -3.04
N THR A 108 -19.54 12.46 -2.25
CA THR A 108 -20.36 13.68 -2.15
C THR A 108 -19.77 14.74 -1.23
N SER A 109 -19.24 14.36 -0.06
CA SER A 109 -18.82 15.31 0.98
C SER A 109 -17.36 15.71 0.83
N ASN A 110 -16.50 14.77 0.43
CA ASN A 110 -15.05 14.96 0.37
C ASN A 110 -14.53 15.11 -1.08
N ASN A 111 -15.36 14.85 -2.09
CA ASN A 111 -14.99 14.86 -3.50
C ASN A 111 -13.84 13.89 -3.82
N VAL A 112 -13.94 12.67 -3.30
CA VAL A 112 -13.01 11.56 -3.59
C VAL A 112 -13.41 10.91 -4.92
N ASN A 113 -12.44 10.67 -5.80
CA ASN A 113 -12.67 10.07 -7.11
C ASN A 113 -12.64 8.53 -7.04
N ILE A 114 -13.65 7.93 -6.39
CA ILE A 114 -13.75 6.46 -6.28
C ILE A 114 -14.24 5.89 -7.61
N ARG A 115 -13.54 4.87 -8.12
CA ARG A 115 -13.84 4.15 -9.38
C ARG A 115 -14.16 2.68 -9.17
N TYR A 116 -13.56 2.06 -8.16
CA TYR A 116 -13.72 0.64 -7.93
C TYR A 116 -13.94 0.31 -6.45
N VAL A 117 -14.70 -0.76 -6.20
CA VAL A 117 -14.74 -1.44 -4.91
C VAL A 117 -14.19 -2.85 -5.10
N ALA A 118 -13.06 -3.13 -4.46
CA ALA A 118 -12.44 -4.45 -4.41
C ALA A 118 -13.10 -5.27 -3.30
N VAL A 119 -13.93 -6.25 -3.68
CA VAL A 119 -14.70 -7.07 -2.74
C VAL A 119 -13.89 -8.30 -2.34
N GLY A 120 -13.25 -8.20 -1.17
CA GLY A 120 -12.30 -9.19 -0.67
C GLY A 120 -10.86 -8.84 -1.05
N ASN A 121 -9.92 -9.51 -0.37
CA ASN A 121 -8.50 -9.50 -0.68
C ASN A 121 -8.04 -10.94 -0.95
N GLU A 122 -7.96 -11.30 -2.23
CA GLU A 122 -7.60 -12.64 -2.69
C GLU A 122 -8.39 -13.77 -1.98
N PRO A 123 -9.75 -13.70 -1.94
CA PRO A 123 -10.56 -14.54 -1.06
C PRO A 123 -10.50 -16.05 -1.39
N PHE A 124 -9.91 -16.43 -2.52
CA PHE A 124 -9.84 -17.81 -2.99
C PHE A 124 -8.43 -18.41 -2.91
N LEU A 125 -7.52 -17.77 -2.18
CA LEU A 125 -6.24 -18.35 -1.84
C LEU A 125 -6.43 -19.75 -1.23
N GLU A 126 -5.62 -20.72 -1.65
CA GLU A 126 -5.66 -22.08 -1.10
C GLU A 126 -5.47 -22.09 0.42
N THR A 127 -4.67 -21.17 0.95
CA THR A 127 -4.38 -21.04 2.39
C THR A 127 -5.61 -20.69 3.23
N TYR A 128 -6.66 -20.12 2.62
CA TYR A 128 -7.92 -19.87 3.32
C TYR A 128 -8.83 -21.11 3.38
N ASN A 129 -8.44 -22.22 2.78
CA ASN A 129 -9.14 -23.51 2.84
C ASN A 129 -10.65 -23.39 2.60
N GLY A 130 -11.03 -22.61 1.58
CA GLY A 130 -12.42 -22.43 1.16
C GLY A 130 -13.28 -21.49 2.03
N SER A 131 -12.70 -20.80 3.03
CA SER A 131 -13.44 -19.97 4.00
C SER A 131 -14.37 -18.93 3.38
N TYR A 132 -14.04 -18.42 2.19
CA TYR A 132 -14.78 -17.33 1.54
C TYR A 132 -15.57 -17.75 0.30
N LEU A 133 -15.53 -19.02 -0.13
CA LEU A 133 -16.14 -19.48 -1.40
C LEU A 133 -17.63 -19.15 -1.51
N ASN A 134 -18.39 -19.37 -0.43
CA ASN A 134 -19.84 -19.20 -0.43
C ASN A 134 -20.31 -17.77 -0.12
N ILE A 135 -19.41 -16.85 0.24
CA ILE A 135 -19.77 -15.51 0.71
C ILE A 135 -19.26 -14.38 -0.19
N THR A 136 -18.20 -14.61 -0.97
CA THR A 136 -17.65 -13.59 -1.88
C THR A 136 -18.62 -13.19 -2.98
N TYR A 137 -19.24 -14.15 -3.68
CA TYR A 137 -20.16 -13.83 -4.77
C TYR A 137 -21.44 -13.10 -4.30
N PRO A 138 -22.11 -13.51 -3.21
CA PRO A 138 -23.18 -12.72 -2.60
C PRO A 138 -22.75 -11.30 -2.21
N ALA A 139 -21.57 -11.13 -1.61
CA ALA A 139 -21.02 -9.82 -1.25
C ALA A 139 -20.85 -8.93 -2.50
N LEU A 140 -20.24 -9.48 -3.54
CA LEU A 140 -20.00 -8.80 -4.81
C LEU A 140 -21.31 -8.26 -5.42
N ARG A 141 -22.34 -9.11 -5.47
CA ARG A 141 -23.67 -8.76 -5.98
C ARG A 141 -24.35 -7.68 -5.16
N ASN A 142 -24.34 -7.81 -3.83
CA ASN A 142 -25.01 -6.88 -2.94
C ASN A 142 -24.37 -5.49 -3.01
N ILE A 143 -23.04 -5.41 -3.02
CA ILE A 143 -22.32 -4.14 -3.14
C ILE A 143 -22.61 -3.47 -4.49
N GLN A 144 -22.57 -4.20 -5.60
CA GLN A 144 -22.91 -3.62 -6.91
C GLN A 144 -24.34 -3.11 -6.96
N SER A 145 -25.29 -3.86 -6.37
CA SER A 145 -26.69 -3.45 -6.28
C SER A 145 -26.87 -2.21 -5.41
N ALA A 146 -26.11 -2.11 -4.32
CA ALA A 146 -26.13 -0.96 -3.40
C ALA A 146 -25.54 0.29 -4.08
N LEU A 147 -24.48 0.15 -4.88
CA LEU A 147 -23.93 1.22 -5.70
C LEU A 147 -24.96 1.71 -6.75
N VAL A 148 -25.66 0.80 -7.42
CA VAL A 148 -26.73 1.16 -8.36
C VAL A 148 -27.86 1.90 -7.66
N LYS A 149 -28.33 1.40 -6.50
CA LYS A 149 -29.38 2.04 -5.70
C LYS A 149 -28.98 3.43 -5.20
N ALA A 150 -27.69 3.63 -4.91
CA ALA A 150 -27.13 4.94 -4.55
C ALA A 150 -26.93 5.89 -5.75
N GLY A 151 -27.27 5.48 -6.97
CA GLY A 151 -27.05 6.27 -8.19
C GLY A 151 -25.61 6.30 -8.69
N LEU A 152 -24.73 5.44 -8.13
CA LEU A 152 -23.29 5.40 -8.43
C LEU A 152 -22.90 4.29 -9.42
N GLY A 153 -23.86 3.47 -9.88
CA GLY A 153 -23.57 2.28 -10.69
C GLY A 153 -22.88 2.53 -12.04
N SER A 154 -22.92 3.77 -12.57
CA SER A 154 -22.16 4.16 -13.78
C SER A 154 -20.75 4.66 -13.46
N GLN A 155 -20.51 5.15 -12.24
CA GLN A 155 -19.22 5.71 -11.81
C GLN A 155 -18.33 4.68 -11.11
N VAL A 156 -18.92 3.85 -10.25
CA VAL A 156 -18.21 2.91 -9.38
C VAL A 156 -18.59 1.48 -9.74
N LYS A 157 -17.59 0.65 -10.01
CA LYS A 157 -17.74 -0.78 -10.34
C LYS A 157 -17.14 -1.67 -9.27
N VAL A 158 -17.75 -2.82 -9.06
CA VAL A 158 -17.14 -3.84 -8.17
C VAL A 158 -16.13 -4.69 -8.94
N THR A 159 -15.15 -5.23 -8.23
CA THR A 159 -14.22 -6.25 -8.71
C THR A 159 -13.87 -7.20 -7.57
N VAL A 160 -13.20 -8.31 -7.86
CA VAL A 160 -12.60 -9.22 -6.87
C VAL A 160 -11.12 -9.32 -7.18
N PRO A 161 -10.22 -8.86 -6.28
CA PRO A 161 -8.79 -9.14 -6.39
C PRO A 161 -8.53 -10.64 -6.24
N LEU A 162 -7.73 -11.21 -7.12
CA LEU A 162 -7.44 -12.64 -7.18
C LEU A 162 -5.92 -12.82 -7.22
N ASN A 163 -5.43 -13.77 -6.42
CA ASN A 163 -4.06 -14.24 -6.54
C ASN A 163 -3.89 -15.07 -7.81
N ALA A 164 -2.66 -15.21 -8.30
CA ALA A 164 -2.37 -16.10 -9.43
C ALA A 164 -2.65 -17.58 -9.12
N ASP A 165 -2.72 -17.95 -7.85
CA ASP A 165 -3.00 -19.33 -7.41
C ASP A 165 -4.36 -19.84 -7.87
N VAL A 166 -5.31 -18.97 -8.25
CA VAL A 166 -6.63 -19.37 -8.76
C VAL A 166 -6.55 -20.09 -10.11
N TYR A 167 -5.39 -20.05 -10.77
CA TYR A 167 -5.13 -20.69 -12.05
C TYR A 167 -4.33 -21.98 -11.90
N ALA A 168 -4.65 -22.97 -12.74
CA ALA A 168 -3.86 -24.17 -12.97
C ALA A 168 -3.54 -24.29 -14.46
N SER A 169 -2.36 -24.80 -14.82
CA SER A 169 -2.01 -25.13 -16.20
C SER A 169 -1.40 -26.52 -16.28
N SER A 170 -2.08 -27.44 -16.96
CA SER A 170 -1.58 -28.80 -17.19
C SER A 170 -0.36 -28.86 -18.09
N SER A 171 -0.13 -27.81 -18.89
CA SER A 171 0.97 -27.72 -19.84
C SER A 171 2.19 -26.93 -19.32
N GLY A 172 2.04 -26.21 -18.20
CA GLY A 172 3.02 -25.23 -17.73
C GLY A 172 3.08 -23.93 -18.53
N TYR A 173 2.31 -23.80 -19.61
CA TYR A 173 2.23 -22.58 -20.43
C TYR A 173 0.96 -21.77 -20.12
N PRO A 174 0.99 -20.42 -20.27
CA PRO A 174 -0.20 -19.58 -20.10
C PRO A 174 -1.37 -19.96 -21.01
N SER A 175 -1.10 -20.48 -22.21
CA SER A 175 -2.15 -20.89 -23.17
C SER A 175 -2.99 -22.08 -22.71
N GLY A 176 -2.49 -22.86 -21.74
CA GLY A 176 -3.23 -23.96 -21.10
C GLY A 176 -3.75 -23.61 -19.71
N GLY A 177 -3.71 -22.33 -19.32
CA GLY A 177 -4.20 -21.88 -18.03
C GLY A 177 -5.74 -21.90 -17.97
N ASP A 178 -6.27 -22.46 -16.89
CA ASP A 178 -7.70 -22.47 -16.56
C ASP A 178 -7.86 -22.23 -15.05
N PHE A 179 -9.07 -21.91 -14.58
CA PHE A 179 -9.34 -21.81 -13.14
C PHE A 179 -9.18 -23.17 -12.46
N ARG A 180 -8.72 -23.19 -11.21
CA ARG A 180 -8.64 -24.43 -10.41
C ARG A 180 -10.02 -25.08 -10.33
N ALA A 181 -10.06 -26.41 -10.44
CA ALA A 181 -11.28 -27.19 -10.55
C ALA A 181 -12.28 -27.00 -9.40
N ASP A 182 -11.79 -26.76 -8.18
CA ASP A 182 -12.59 -26.55 -6.97
C ASP A 182 -13.35 -25.21 -6.95
N ILE A 183 -12.88 -24.21 -7.71
CA ILE A 183 -13.49 -22.88 -7.80
C ILE A 183 -13.95 -22.52 -9.21
N HIS A 184 -13.76 -23.39 -10.20
CA HIS A 184 -14.01 -23.12 -11.62
C HIS A 184 -15.41 -22.53 -11.87
N ASP A 185 -16.46 -23.20 -11.38
CA ASP A 185 -17.84 -22.76 -11.61
C ASP A 185 -18.16 -21.44 -10.88
N LEU A 186 -17.59 -21.24 -9.68
CA LEU A 186 -17.70 -20.00 -8.94
C LEU A 186 -17.03 -18.84 -9.70
N MET A 187 -15.84 -19.08 -10.26
CA MET A 187 -15.12 -18.12 -11.06
C MET A 187 -15.88 -17.76 -12.34
N LEU A 188 -16.47 -18.73 -13.04
CA LEU A 188 -17.33 -18.45 -14.19
C LEU A 188 -18.56 -17.62 -13.80
N MET A 189 -19.19 -17.89 -12.65
CA MET A 189 -20.28 -17.06 -12.14
C MET A 189 -19.84 -15.61 -11.88
N ILE A 190 -18.68 -15.43 -11.24
CA ILE A 190 -18.13 -14.09 -10.93
C ILE A 190 -17.75 -13.35 -12.22
N VAL A 191 -17.02 -13.99 -13.13
CA VAL A 191 -16.59 -13.37 -14.41
C VAL A 191 -17.80 -13.00 -15.26
N ASN A 192 -18.84 -13.85 -15.31
CA ASN A 192 -20.09 -13.53 -15.99
C ASN A 192 -20.79 -12.33 -15.35
N PHE A 193 -20.87 -12.28 -14.02
CA PHE A 193 -21.45 -11.15 -13.31
C PHE A 193 -20.69 -9.84 -13.57
N LEU A 194 -19.36 -9.86 -13.51
CA LEU A 194 -18.51 -8.69 -13.76
C LEU A 194 -18.62 -8.19 -15.21
N SER A 195 -18.72 -9.11 -16.17
CA SER A 195 -18.94 -8.79 -17.59
C SER A 195 -20.28 -8.06 -17.78
N VAL A 196 -21.35 -8.55 -17.18
CA VAL A 196 -22.69 -7.94 -17.29
C VAL A 196 -22.79 -6.61 -16.52
N SER A 197 -22.19 -6.51 -15.34
CA SER A 197 -22.25 -5.29 -14.51
C SER A 197 -21.39 -4.14 -15.06
N SER A 198 -20.42 -4.45 -15.92
CA SER A 198 -19.51 -3.48 -16.55
C SER A 198 -19.90 -3.09 -17.98
N ALA A 199 -20.84 -3.79 -18.62
CA ALA A 199 -21.22 -3.55 -20.01
C ALA A 199 -22.41 -2.57 -20.17
N PRO A 200 -22.33 -1.55 -21.04
CA PRO A 200 -23.48 -0.74 -21.46
C PRO A 200 -24.34 -1.43 -22.54
N PHE A 201 -24.54 -2.76 -22.47
CA PHE A 201 -25.05 -3.69 -23.51
C PHE A 201 -24.06 -4.03 -24.64
N THR A 202 -23.53 -5.26 -24.63
CA THR A 202 -23.11 -6.00 -25.85
C THR A 202 -23.07 -7.52 -25.62
N LYS A 203 -23.42 -8.26 -26.68
CA LYS A 203 -23.55 -9.72 -26.82
C LYS A 203 -22.30 -10.53 -26.42
N ASN A 204 -22.54 -11.62 -25.69
CA ASN A 204 -21.76 -12.85 -25.46
C ASN A 204 -20.25 -12.84 -25.76
N GLY A 205 -19.44 -12.71 -24.69
CA GLY A 205 -18.01 -13.06 -24.66
C GLY A 205 -17.27 -12.32 -23.53
N PHE A 206 -16.32 -12.98 -22.84
CA PHE A 206 -15.48 -12.35 -21.80
C PHE A 206 -14.30 -11.54 -22.37
N GLY A 207 -14.13 -11.51 -23.70
CA GLY A 207 -13.02 -10.83 -24.37
C GLY A 207 -12.92 -9.34 -24.04
N ASN A 208 -14.06 -8.69 -23.73
CA ASN A 208 -14.12 -7.26 -23.43
C ASN A 208 -14.02 -6.92 -21.94
N LEU A 209 -13.97 -7.91 -21.04
CA LEU A 209 -13.80 -7.64 -19.61
C LEU A 209 -12.38 -7.11 -19.35
N PRO A 210 -12.21 -5.87 -18.85
CA PRO A 210 -10.89 -5.33 -18.53
C PRO A 210 -10.23 -6.13 -17.41
N ILE A 211 -8.94 -6.41 -17.56
CA ILE A 211 -8.11 -7.02 -16.52
C ILE A 211 -7.18 -5.94 -15.97
N ILE A 212 -7.18 -5.78 -14.66
CA ILE A 212 -6.33 -4.84 -13.93
C ILE A 212 -5.31 -5.67 -13.14
N VAL A 213 -4.03 -5.34 -13.26
CA VAL A 213 -2.99 -5.92 -12.40
C VAL A 213 -3.09 -5.22 -11.04
N GLY A 214 -3.72 -5.88 -10.08
CA GLY A 214 -4.04 -5.29 -8.78
C GLY A 214 -2.84 -5.09 -7.86
N GLU A 215 -1.80 -5.92 -8.00
CA GLU A 215 -0.57 -5.88 -7.19
C GLU A 215 0.59 -6.42 -8.02
N ILE A 216 1.67 -5.66 -8.13
CA ILE A 216 2.90 -6.11 -8.78
C ILE A 216 4.11 -5.38 -8.21
N GLY A 217 5.14 -6.13 -7.82
CA GLY A 217 6.34 -5.57 -7.23
C GLY A 217 7.35 -6.64 -6.90
N TRP A 218 8.37 -6.25 -6.15
CA TRP A 218 9.37 -7.16 -5.62
C TRP A 218 9.96 -6.56 -4.34
N PRO A 219 10.08 -7.34 -3.25
CA PRO A 219 10.54 -6.84 -1.96
C PRO A 219 12.04 -6.56 -1.94
N THR A 220 12.49 -5.70 -1.05
CA THR A 220 13.90 -5.25 -1.00
C THR A 220 14.71 -5.80 0.17
N ASP A 221 14.07 -6.51 1.08
CA ASP A 221 14.73 -7.07 2.27
C ASP A 221 13.89 -8.23 2.85
N GLY A 222 14.39 -8.89 3.89
CA GLY A 222 13.69 -9.97 4.60
C GLY A 222 13.83 -11.36 3.97
N ASP A 223 14.45 -11.48 2.80
CA ASP A 223 14.90 -12.73 2.19
C ASP A 223 16.17 -12.48 1.36
N ARG A 224 17.01 -13.50 1.16
CA ARG A 224 18.23 -13.40 0.32
C ARG A 224 17.97 -13.00 -1.14
N ASN A 225 16.76 -13.21 -1.65
CA ASN A 225 16.33 -12.82 -2.99
C ASN A 225 15.41 -11.59 -2.97
N ALA A 226 15.18 -11.02 -1.78
CA ALA A 226 14.52 -9.74 -1.60
C ALA A 226 15.62 -8.72 -1.35
N ASP A 227 16.11 -8.10 -2.42
CA ASP A 227 17.15 -7.08 -2.34
C ASP A 227 16.84 -5.88 -3.23
N VAL A 228 17.48 -4.76 -2.91
CA VAL A 228 17.27 -3.48 -3.61
C VAL A 228 17.61 -3.56 -5.10
N GLU A 229 18.60 -4.36 -5.50
CA GLU A 229 18.97 -4.50 -6.91
C GLU A 229 17.91 -5.27 -7.70
N TYR A 230 17.43 -6.39 -7.18
CA TYR A 230 16.37 -7.17 -7.80
C TYR A 230 15.06 -6.40 -7.85
N ALA A 231 14.69 -5.72 -6.78
CA ALA A 231 13.51 -4.86 -6.77
C ALA A 231 13.58 -3.74 -7.80
N ARG A 232 14.72 -3.05 -7.88
CA ARG A 232 14.96 -2.04 -8.92
C ARG A 232 14.84 -2.62 -10.32
N ARG A 233 15.47 -3.76 -10.58
CA ARG A 233 15.46 -4.41 -11.92
C ARG A 233 14.05 -4.84 -12.31
N PHE A 234 13.32 -5.47 -11.39
CA PHE A 234 11.95 -5.92 -11.61
C PHE A 234 11.03 -4.73 -11.87
N ASN A 235 10.99 -3.75 -10.96
CA ASN A 235 10.10 -2.60 -11.06
C ASN A 235 10.44 -1.71 -12.26
N GLN A 236 11.73 -1.46 -12.54
CA GLN A 236 12.10 -0.67 -13.72
C GLN A 236 11.75 -1.41 -15.01
N GLY A 237 11.97 -2.74 -15.08
CA GLY A 237 11.58 -3.57 -16.22
C GLY A 237 10.08 -3.55 -16.46
N PHE A 238 9.30 -3.69 -15.39
CA PHE A 238 7.85 -3.57 -15.44
C PHE A 238 7.40 -2.18 -15.92
N MET A 239 7.95 -1.10 -15.37
CA MET A 239 7.65 0.27 -15.79
C MET A 239 7.98 0.52 -17.26
N SER A 240 9.08 -0.06 -17.74
CA SER A 240 9.49 0.03 -19.16
C SER A 240 8.53 -0.73 -20.07
N HIS A 241 7.98 -1.85 -19.60
CA HIS A 241 6.96 -2.61 -20.32
C HIS A 241 5.63 -1.85 -20.40
N ILE A 242 5.13 -1.33 -19.27
CA ILE A 242 3.87 -0.59 -19.17
C ILE A 242 3.92 0.69 -20.00
N SER A 243 4.99 1.47 -19.90
CA SER A 243 5.18 2.70 -20.70
C SER A 243 5.27 2.44 -22.21
N GLY A 244 5.69 1.24 -22.61
CA GLY A 244 5.67 0.83 -24.02
C GLY A 244 4.27 0.56 -24.59
N GLY A 245 3.24 0.45 -23.75
CA GLY A 245 1.83 0.30 -24.19
C GLY A 245 1.52 -0.97 -24.99
N ARG A 246 2.44 -1.95 -25.01
CA ARG A 246 2.32 -3.16 -25.85
C ARG A 246 1.28 -4.14 -25.34
N GLY A 247 1.09 -4.21 -24.03
CA GLY A 247 0.23 -5.20 -23.40
C GLY A 247 0.81 -6.60 -23.46
N THR A 248 -0.07 -7.59 -23.49
CA THR A 248 0.29 -9.00 -23.59
C THR A 248 0.04 -9.54 -25.00
N PRO A 249 0.65 -10.67 -25.40
CA PRO A 249 0.34 -11.32 -26.67
C PRO A 249 -1.16 -11.60 -26.87
N MET A 250 -1.89 -11.97 -25.81
CA MET A 250 -3.32 -12.29 -25.87
C MET A 250 -4.22 -11.05 -25.78
N ARG A 251 -3.77 -10.01 -25.07
CA ARG A 251 -4.47 -8.72 -24.92
C ARG A 251 -3.48 -7.58 -25.22
N PRO A 252 -3.27 -7.26 -26.51
CA PRO A 252 -2.43 -6.14 -26.90
C PRO A 252 -3.02 -4.81 -26.45
N GLY A 253 -2.16 -3.85 -26.13
CA GLY A 253 -2.53 -2.51 -25.69
C GLY A 253 -2.22 -2.20 -24.22
N PRO A 254 -2.49 -0.98 -23.75
CA PRO A 254 -2.14 -0.56 -22.40
C PRO A 254 -2.78 -1.43 -21.32
N ILE A 255 -2.06 -1.63 -20.21
CA ILE A 255 -2.50 -2.38 -19.04
C ILE A 255 -2.59 -1.42 -17.86
N ASP A 256 -3.73 -1.43 -17.17
CA ASP A 256 -3.87 -0.74 -15.89
C ASP A 256 -3.27 -1.61 -14.78
N ALA A 257 -2.37 -1.02 -13.99
CA ALA A 257 -1.61 -1.76 -12.99
C ALA A 257 -1.32 -0.93 -11.74
N TYR A 258 -1.18 -1.61 -10.60
CA TYR A 258 -0.86 -1.02 -9.30
C TYR A 258 0.44 -1.61 -8.76
N LEU A 259 1.47 -0.78 -8.60
CA LEU A 259 2.71 -1.19 -7.94
C LEU A 259 2.41 -1.60 -6.49
N PHE A 260 2.97 -2.71 -6.03
CA PHE A 260 2.90 -3.15 -4.64
C PHE A 260 4.30 -3.04 -4.01
N SER A 261 4.51 -2.14 -3.04
CA SER A 261 3.61 -1.12 -2.49
C SER A 261 4.27 0.27 -2.45
N LEU A 262 3.54 1.30 -2.00
CA LEU A 262 4.09 2.65 -1.90
C LEU A 262 5.20 2.71 -0.85
N ILE A 263 4.92 2.26 0.38
CA ILE A 263 5.82 2.32 1.54
C ILE A 263 5.97 0.93 2.18
N ASP A 264 7.08 0.73 2.89
CA ASP A 264 7.26 -0.42 3.78
C ASP A 264 6.30 -0.39 4.98
N GLU A 265 5.90 -1.56 5.45
CA GLU A 265 4.83 -1.77 6.44
C GLU A 265 5.34 -2.65 7.60
N ASP A 266 5.98 -2.05 8.59
CA ASP A 266 6.67 -2.74 9.71
C ASP A 266 5.74 -3.48 10.68
N ASP A 267 4.43 -3.21 10.65
CA ASP A 267 3.42 -3.89 11.46
C ASP A 267 2.62 -4.94 10.66
N LYS A 268 2.91 -5.09 9.36
CA LYS A 268 2.31 -6.15 8.54
C LYS A 268 2.75 -7.53 9.03
N SER A 269 1.90 -8.53 8.84
CA SER A 269 2.24 -9.93 9.09
C SER A 269 3.49 -10.34 8.30
N SER A 270 4.40 -11.10 8.93
CA SER A 270 5.58 -11.68 8.28
C SER A 270 5.27 -13.03 7.60
N ALA A 271 4.00 -13.37 7.38
CA ALA A 271 3.59 -14.58 6.68
C ALA A 271 3.20 -14.24 5.23
N PRO A 272 3.69 -15.00 4.24
CA PRO A 272 4.41 -16.27 4.38
C PRO A 272 5.93 -16.13 4.61
N GLY A 273 6.48 -14.92 4.57
CA GLY A 273 7.89 -14.69 4.85
C GLY A 273 8.20 -13.28 5.33
N ASN A 274 9.39 -13.14 5.92
CA ASN A 274 9.90 -11.88 6.48
C ASN A 274 9.93 -10.73 5.46
N PHE A 275 9.98 -11.02 4.17
CA PHE A 275 9.94 -10.04 3.08
C PHE A 275 8.62 -9.26 2.99
N GLU A 276 7.54 -9.72 3.63
CA GLU A 276 6.21 -9.09 3.56
C GLU A 276 6.16 -7.64 4.04
N ARG A 277 7.14 -7.20 4.84
CA ARG A 277 7.24 -5.83 5.35
C ARG A 277 8.01 -4.88 4.42
N HIS A 278 8.60 -5.41 3.33
CA HIS A 278 9.66 -4.73 2.55
C HIS A 278 9.31 -4.50 1.07
N TRP A 279 8.02 -4.46 0.74
CA TRP A 279 7.53 -4.27 -0.64
C TRP A 279 7.52 -2.82 -1.13
N GLY A 280 7.73 -1.86 -0.24
CA GLY A 280 7.69 -0.44 -0.56
C GLY A 280 8.72 -0.05 -1.61
N ILE A 281 8.33 0.81 -2.54
CA ILE A 281 9.28 1.57 -3.37
C ILE A 281 9.92 2.73 -2.58
N PHE A 282 9.24 3.18 -1.52
CA PHE A 282 9.75 4.05 -0.48
C PHE A 282 9.88 3.30 0.85
N THR A 283 10.77 3.76 1.73
CA THR A 283 10.82 3.35 3.14
C THR A 283 9.57 3.84 3.89
N PHE A 284 9.39 3.39 5.13
CA PHE A 284 8.24 3.80 5.98
C PHE A 284 8.11 5.32 6.16
N ASP A 285 9.23 6.06 6.11
CA ASP A 285 9.33 7.51 6.23
C ASP A 285 9.19 8.24 4.87
N GLY A 286 9.02 7.51 3.76
CA GLY A 286 8.82 8.08 2.43
C GLY A 286 10.11 8.45 1.70
N GLU A 287 11.28 7.97 2.13
CA GLU A 287 12.53 8.08 1.38
C GLU A 287 12.59 7.03 0.26
N ALA A 288 13.13 7.40 -0.90
CA ALA A 288 13.22 6.48 -2.04
C ALA A 288 14.26 5.39 -1.78
N LYS A 289 13.89 4.11 -1.94
CA LYS A 289 14.78 2.97 -1.67
C LYS A 289 15.78 2.71 -2.78
N TYR A 290 15.43 3.07 -4.01
CA TYR A 290 16.28 2.92 -5.19
C TYR A 290 15.84 3.88 -6.31
N PRO A 291 16.72 4.16 -7.29
CA PRO A 291 16.33 4.91 -8.47
C PRO A 291 15.27 4.14 -9.28
N LEU A 292 14.10 4.75 -9.46
CA LEU A 292 13.01 4.22 -10.27
C LEU A 292 12.40 5.35 -11.10
N ASN A 293 12.26 5.12 -12.40
CA ASN A 293 11.57 6.01 -13.31
C ASN A 293 10.15 5.47 -13.59
N LEU A 294 9.14 6.20 -13.11
CA LEU A 294 7.73 5.86 -13.31
C LEU A 294 7.19 6.31 -14.69
N GLY A 295 7.94 7.12 -15.44
CA GLY A 295 7.49 7.71 -16.70
C GLY A 295 6.42 8.81 -16.54
N THR A 296 6.14 9.21 -15.29
CA THR A 296 5.09 10.18 -14.93
C THR A 296 5.64 11.56 -14.55
N THR A 297 6.94 11.65 -14.26
CA THR A 297 7.61 12.89 -13.83
C THR A 297 8.72 13.28 -14.80
N ASN A 298 9.00 14.58 -14.91
CA ASN A 298 10.08 15.11 -15.74
C ASN A 298 11.48 14.81 -15.18
N SER A 299 11.59 14.48 -13.89
CA SER A 299 12.87 14.14 -13.24
C SER A 299 13.37 12.75 -13.63
N GLY A 300 12.46 11.85 -14.02
CA GLY A 300 12.78 10.43 -14.21
C GLY A 300 13.22 9.72 -12.94
N ALA A 301 12.96 10.29 -11.77
CA ALA A 301 13.32 9.77 -10.46
C ALA A 301 12.20 10.00 -9.43
N LEU A 302 12.13 9.12 -8.44
CA LEU A 302 11.21 9.25 -7.32
C LEU A 302 11.50 10.51 -6.50
N VAL A 303 10.43 11.19 -6.10
CA VAL A 303 10.46 12.35 -5.20
C VAL A 303 10.13 11.86 -3.79
N PRO A 304 11.01 12.04 -2.79
CA PRO A 304 10.76 11.60 -1.42
C PRO A 304 9.68 12.44 -0.73
N ALA A 305 9.12 11.90 0.34
CA ALA A 305 8.14 12.59 1.16
C ALA A 305 8.72 13.86 1.79
N LYS A 306 7.88 14.88 1.95
CA LYS A 306 8.25 16.18 2.55
C LYS A 306 7.50 16.39 3.86
N GLY A 307 8.13 17.11 4.78
CA GLY A 307 7.50 17.47 6.05
C GLY A 307 7.48 16.36 7.11
N VAL A 308 8.18 15.25 6.86
CA VAL A 308 8.31 14.12 7.78
C VAL A 308 9.00 14.57 9.06
N LYS A 309 8.40 14.22 10.21
CA LYS A 309 8.93 14.55 11.55
C LYS A 309 9.46 13.28 12.19
N TYR A 310 10.74 13.29 12.54
CA TYR A 310 11.40 12.18 13.22
C TYR A 310 11.33 12.33 14.74
N LEU A 311 11.43 11.20 15.43
CA LEU A 311 11.77 11.16 16.85
C LEU A 311 13.20 11.68 17.09
N GLU A 312 13.62 11.80 18.35
CA GLU A 312 14.95 12.29 18.69
C GLU A 312 16.04 11.35 18.13
N ARG A 313 17.22 11.89 17.77
CA ARG A 313 18.39 11.09 17.36
C ARG A 313 19.00 10.36 18.56
N LYS A 314 18.37 9.26 18.97
CA LYS A 314 18.83 8.35 20.01
C LYS A 314 18.40 6.92 19.71
N TRP A 315 19.20 5.97 20.15
CA TRP A 315 19.02 4.54 19.91
C TRP A 315 19.13 3.76 21.20
N CYS A 316 18.48 2.60 21.25
CA CYS A 316 18.70 1.62 22.30
C CYS A 316 19.68 0.55 21.79
N VAL A 317 20.78 0.34 22.49
CA VAL A 317 21.84 -0.60 22.08
C VAL A 317 22.24 -1.50 23.24
N MET A 318 22.91 -2.61 22.93
CA MET A 318 23.56 -3.42 23.96
C MET A 318 24.67 -2.60 24.63
N LYS A 319 24.71 -2.61 25.96
CA LYS A 319 25.76 -1.94 26.74
C LYS A 319 27.14 -2.50 26.37
N PRO A 320 28.16 -1.65 26.14
CA PRO A 320 29.53 -2.10 25.92
C PRO A 320 30.07 -2.99 27.06
N SER A 321 29.66 -2.70 28.30
CA SER A 321 30.04 -3.46 29.50
C SER A 321 29.28 -4.78 29.68
N ALA A 322 28.16 -5.00 28.96
CA ALA A 322 27.38 -6.22 29.07
C ALA A 322 28.11 -7.38 28.36
N ARG A 323 28.01 -8.57 28.94
CA ARG A 323 28.61 -9.79 28.37
C ARG A 323 27.65 -10.44 27.39
N LEU A 324 28.19 -11.05 26.32
CA LEU A 324 27.38 -11.77 25.33
C LEU A 324 26.75 -13.05 25.88
N ASP A 325 27.33 -13.63 26.94
CA ASP A 325 26.85 -14.83 27.62
C ASP A 325 25.94 -14.51 28.82
N ASP A 326 25.48 -13.26 28.97
CA ASP A 326 24.52 -12.91 30.02
C ASP A 326 23.19 -13.64 29.76
N PRO A 327 22.62 -14.34 30.76
CA PRO A 327 21.38 -15.12 30.58
C PRO A 327 20.17 -14.27 30.19
N GLN A 328 20.25 -12.94 30.31
CA GLN A 328 19.20 -12.02 29.87
C GLN A 328 19.27 -11.69 28.38
N VAL A 329 20.35 -12.01 27.65
CA VAL A 329 20.49 -11.63 26.22
C VAL A 329 19.40 -12.29 25.37
N GLU A 330 19.33 -13.62 25.36
CA GLU A 330 18.37 -14.36 24.53
C GLU A 330 16.91 -13.95 24.81
N PRO A 331 16.39 -13.98 26.06
CA PRO A 331 15.00 -13.63 26.30
C PRO A 331 14.69 -12.17 25.98
N SER A 332 15.68 -11.26 26.11
CA SER A 332 15.51 -9.85 25.76
C SER A 332 15.42 -9.65 24.24
N VAL A 333 16.25 -10.33 23.46
CA VAL A 333 16.19 -10.29 21.99
C VAL A 333 14.89 -10.90 21.50
N SER A 334 14.51 -12.07 22.02
CA SER A 334 13.27 -12.75 21.69
C SER A 334 12.04 -11.89 22.02
N TYR A 335 12.03 -11.20 23.17
CA TYR A 335 10.99 -10.24 23.52
C TYR A 335 10.93 -9.05 22.57
N ALA A 336 12.09 -8.44 22.27
CA ALA A 336 12.16 -7.28 21.38
C ALA A 336 11.65 -7.63 19.97
N CYS A 337 12.14 -8.72 19.39
CA CYS A 337 11.74 -9.15 18.04
C CYS A 337 10.34 -9.75 17.97
N GLY A 338 9.79 -10.25 19.08
CA GLY A 338 8.39 -10.67 19.15
C GLY A 338 7.40 -9.50 19.13
N LEU A 339 7.86 -8.28 19.42
CA LEU A 339 7.02 -7.08 19.52
C LEU A 339 7.42 -5.97 18.54
N ALA A 340 8.47 -6.16 17.74
CA ALA A 340 9.00 -5.18 16.80
C ALA A 340 9.45 -5.84 15.49
N ASP A 341 10.02 -5.05 14.58
CA ASP A 341 10.47 -5.55 13.29
C ASP A 341 11.96 -5.90 13.29
N CYS A 342 12.25 -7.20 13.34
CA CYS A 342 13.60 -7.76 13.25
C CYS A 342 13.84 -8.50 11.93
N THR A 343 12.94 -8.38 10.95
CA THR A 343 12.97 -9.18 9.71
C THR A 343 14.23 -8.97 8.87
N SER A 344 14.89 -7.81 9.02
CA SER A 344 16.17 -7.49 8.38
C SER A 344 17.39 -8.18 8.98
N LEU A 345 17.27 -8.93 10.09
CA LEU A 345 18.39 -9.67 10.72
C LEU A 345 18.62 -11.08 10.14
N GLY A 346 17.82 -11.50 9.16
CA GLY A 346 17.92 -12.82 8.54
C GLY A 346 19.24 -13.08 7.80
N TYR A 347 19.48 -14.33 7.41
CA TYR A 347 20.61 -14.63 6.53
C TYR A 347 20.35 -14.07 5.13
N GLY A 348 21.31 -13.30 4.60
CA GLY A 348 21.22 -12.69 3.25
C GLY A 348 20.38 -11.42 3.17
N THR A 349 19.91 -10.87 4.29
CA THR A 349 19.16 -9.62 4.39
C THR A 349 20.09 -8.43 4.68
N SER A 350 19.55 -7.20 4.69
CA SER A 350 20.34 -5.96 4.84
C SER A 350 21.18 -5.90 6.12
N CYS A 351 20.67 -6.42 7.23
CA CYS A 351 21.36 -6.48 8.53
C CYS A 351 21.84 -7.89 8.91
N GLY A 352 21.88 -8.83 7.96
CA GLY A 352 22.27 -10.22 8.22
C GLY A 352 23.74 -10.45 8.58
N ASN A 353 24.60 -9.47 8.32
CA ASN A 353 26.06 -9.54 8.56
C ASN A 353 26.52 -8.80 9.82
N LEU A 354 25.59 -8.35 10.67
CA LEU A 354 25.94 -7.75 11.95
C LEU A 354 26.64 -8.77 12.86
N ASP A 355 27.60 -8.31 13.66
CA ASP A 355 28.16 -9.13 14.73
C ASP A 355 27.12 -9.36 15.84
N ALA A 356 27.44 -10.21 16.83
CA ALA A 356 26.51 -10.55 17.90
C ALA A 356 26.00 -9.31 18.66
N ARG A 357 26.86 -8.31 18.90
CA ARG A 357 26.47 -7.08 19.61
C ARG A 357 25.59 -6.19 18.75
N GLY A 358 25.90 -6.08 17.46
CA GLY A 358 25.10 -5.37 16.48
C GLY A 358 23.72 -5.98 16.34
N ASN A 359 23.62 -7.30 16.25
CA ASN A 359 22.35 -8.03 16.14
C ASN A 359 21.45 -7.77 17.36
N ILE A 360 21.99 -7.91 18.57
CA ILE A 360 21.27 -7.59 19.83
C ILE A 360 20.83 -6.12 19.85
N SER A 361 21.73 -5.21 19.45
CA SER A 361 21.45 -3.77 19.43
C SER A 361 20.36 -3.42 18.41
N TYR A 362 20.30 -4.10 17.27
CA TYR A 362 19.27 -3.86 16.25
C TYR A 362 17.90 -4.24 16.79
N ALA A 363 17.78 -5.42 17.43
CA ALA A 363 16.55 -5.86 18.07
C ALA A 363 16.09 -4.86 19.15
N PHE A 364 17.00 -4.44 20.03
CA PHE A 364 16.70 -3.45 21.07
C PHE A 364 16.27 -2.11 20.48
N ASN A 365 16.94 -1.64 19.42
CA ASN A 365 16.57 -0.39 18.77
C ASN A 365 15.21 -0.50 18.08
N SER A 366 14.93 -1.56 17.32
CA SER A 366 13.65 -1.76 16.65
C SER A 366 12.48 -1.67 17.65
N TYR A 367 12.59 -2.38 18.78
CA TYR A 367 11.60 -2.31 19.85
C TYR A 367 11.52 -0.91 20.49
N PHE A 368 12.66 -0.29 20.79
CA PHE A 368 12.69 1.04 21.40
C PHE A 368 12.06 2.11 20.50
N GLN A 369 12.34 2.10 19.20
CA GLN A 369 11.77 3.05 18.25
C GLN A 369 10.27 2.82 18.05
N LYS A 370 9.84 1.55 17.90
CA LYS A 370 8.42 1.20 17.83
C LYS A 370 7.62 1.62 19.07
N ASN A 371 8.28 1.72 20.22
CA ASN A 371 7.69 2.18 21.48
C ASN A 371 7.98 3.66 21.78
N ASN A 372 8.02 4.52 20.75
CA ASN A 372 8.13 5.97 20.89
C ASN A 372 9.35 6.45 21.69
N GLN A 373 10.44 5.67 21.70
CA GLN A 373 11.64 5.95 22.46
C GLN A 373 11.38 6.15 23.97
N LEU A 374 10.33 5.54 24.52
CA LEU A 374 10.07 5.56 25.96
C LEU A 374 11.26 4.94 26.69
N GLU A 375 11.72 5.58 27.77
CA GLU A 375 12.90 5.10 28.51
C GLU A 375 12.74 3.65 28.98
N VAL A 376 11.51 3.26 29.36
CA VAL A 376 11.18 1.89 29.78
C VAL A 376 11.35 0.87 28.65
N ALA A 377 11.21 1.27 27.38
CA ALA A 377 11.40 0.39 26.24
C ALA A 377 12.89 0.08 25.97
N CYS A 378 13.81 0.79 26.61
CA CYS A 378 15.25 0.46 26.62
C CYS A 378 15.72 -0.06 27.98
N LYS A 379 14.84 -0.69 28.77
CA LYS A 379 15.18 -1.31 30.07
C LYS A 379 15.26 -2.84 29.97
N PHE A 380 16.04 -3.34 29.02
CA PHE A 380 16.46 -4.75 29.03
C PHE A 380 17.42 -4.98 30.22
N PRO A 381 17.08 -5.88 31.17
CA PRO A 381 17.74 -5.95 32.48
C PRO A 381 19.27 -6.00 32.39
N ASN A 382 19.92 -4.96 32.91
CA ASN A 382 21.38 -4.80 32.98
C ASN A 382 22.17 -4.83 31.66
N ILE A 383 21.55 -5.10 30.51
CA ILE A 383 22.26 -5.33 29.24
C ILE A 383 22.06 -4.26 28.17
N SER A 384 21.15 -3.30 28.35
CA SER A 384 20.83 -2.25 27.37
C SER A 384 21.13 -0.84 27.87
N MET A 385 21.37 0.09 26.94
CA MET A 385 21.51 1.52 27.21
C MET A 385 21.00 2.37 26.05
N ILE A 386 20.57 3.59 26.36
CA ILE A 386 20.29 4.62 25.37
C ILE A 386 21.60 5.32 24.99
N THR A 387 21.82 5.53 23.69
CA THR A 387 22.96 6.25 23.14
C THR A 387 22.49 7.33 22.16
N LYS A 388 23.30 8.39 22.03
CA LYS A 388 23.15 9.42 20.98
C LYS A 388 24.14 9.23 19.81
N THR A 389 25.01 8.23 19.91
CA THR A 389 25.91 7.82 18.84
C THR A 389 25.18 6.85 17.93
N ASP A 390 25.14 7.16 16.63
CA ASP A 390 24.51 6.32 15.61
C ASP A 390 25.23 4.96 15.52
N PRO A 391 24.55 3.84 15.82
CA PRO A 391 25.15 2.51 15.77
C PRO A 391 25.15 1.90 14.36
N THR A 392 24.66 2.61 13.35
CA THR A 392 24.63 2.14 11.96
C THR A 392 26.04 1.81 11.46
N PRO A 393 26.30 0.60 10.93
CA PRO A 393 27.59 0.25 10.35
C PRO A 393 27.97 1.17 9.19
N THR A 394 29.27 1.47 9.06
CA THR A 394 29.78 2.30 7.96
C THR A 394 29.88 1.56 6.62
N ALA A 395 29.83 0.22 6.64
CA ALA A 395 29.87 -0.64 5.48
C ALA A 395 28.60 -1.52 5.42
N GLY A 396 28.12 -1.77 4.20
CA GLY A 396 26.87 -2.50 3.97
C GLY A 396 25.66 -1.58 3.82
N ASN A 397 24.48 -2.17 3.86
CA ASN A 397 23.18 -1.51 3.68
C ASN A 397 22.29 -1.57 4.93
N CYS A 398 22.78 -2.14 6.03
CA CYS A 398 22.05 -2.15 7.31
C CYS A 398 21.91 -0.73 7.87
N LYS A 399 20.71 -0.38 8.35
CA LYS A 399 20.41 0.92 8.95
C LYS A 399 19.73 0.75 10.30
N PHE A 400 20.22 1.43 11.33
CA PHE A 400 19.54 1.51 12.61
C PHE A 400 18.60 2.70 12.60
N GLU A 401 17.34 2.42 12.32
CA GLU A 401 16.36 3.46 12.04
C GLU A 401 16.01 4.31 13.27
N ILE A 402 15.57 5.53 12.99
CA ILE A 402 14.86 6.41 13.93
C ILE A 402 13.44 6.51 13.40
N MET A 403 12.46 6.12 14.20
CA MET A 403 11.07 6.17 13.75
C MET A 403 10.57 7.61 13.61
N ILE A 404 9.55 7.78 12.79
CA ILE A 404 8.82 9.04 12.66
C ILE A 404 7.93 9.26 13.88
N GLN A 405 7.54 10.51 14.13
CA GLN A 405 6.60 10.83 15.20
C GLN A 405 5.24 10.17 14.91
N PRO A 406 4.57 9.61 15.94
CA PRO A 406 3.28 8.98 15.75
C PRO A 406 2.26 10.02 15.26
N TYR A 407 1.58 9.70 14.16
CA TYR A 407 0.44 10.47 13.70
C TYR A 407 -0.81 10.00 14.45
N TYR A 408 -1.36 10.87 15.29
CA TYR A 408 -2.70 10.68 15.85
C TYR A 408 -3.65 11.53 15.03
N GLU A 409 -4.53 10.88 14.26
CA GLU A 409 -5.63 11.58 13.61
C GLU A 409 -6.49 12.20 14.72
N SER A 410 -6.40 13.52 14.91
CA SER A 410 -7.28 14.22 15.82
C SER A 410 -8.69 14.01 15.32
N ALA A 411 -9.44 13.11 15.96
CA ALA A 411 -10.85 12.89 15.69
C ALA A 411 -11.50 14.27 15.66
N GLY A 412 -11.95 14.70 14.48
CA GLY A 412 -12.61 15.97 14.26
C GLY A 412 -13.95 15.99 14.99
N ARG A 413 -13.91 16.14 16.31
CA ARG A 413 -14.91 16.86 17.07
C ARG A 413 -14.33 18.24 17.28
N ASP A 414 -14.65 19.10 16.34
CA ASP A 414 -14.66 20.54 16.56
C ASP A 414 -15.69 20.80 17.67
N LEU A 415 -15.28 20.59 18.94
CA LEU A 415 -15.92 21.21 20.09
C LEU A 415 -15.53 22.68 20.00
N SER A 416 -16.14 23.37 19.04
CA SER A 416 -16.37 24.79 19.11
C SER A 416 -17.22 25.01 20.35
N VAL A 417 -16.56 25.12 21.51
CA VAL A 417 -17.16 25.69 22.71
C VAL A 417 -17.60 27.08 22.28
N PRO A 418 -18.91 27.40 22.27
CA PRO A 418 -19.34 28.73 21.93
C PRO A 418 -18.66 29.69 22.89
N ARG A 419 -18.03 30.73 22.34
CA ARG A 419 -17.30 31.78 23.06
C ARG A 419 -18.21 32.66 23.95
N SER A 420 -19.39 32.18 24.33
CA SER A 420 -20.44 32.91 25.07
C SER A 420 -20.74 32.36 26.48
N LEU A 421 -20.00 31.38 26.99
CA LEU A 421 -20.21 30.85 28.36
C LEU A 421 -19.12 31.24 29.37
N TRP A 422 -18.18 32.12 29.00
CA TRP A 422 -17.13 32.62 29.89
C TRP A 422 -17.58 33.74 30.85
N THR A 423 -18.86 34.13 30.85
CA THR A 423 -19.37 35.21 31.71
C THR A 423 -20.27 34.76 32.88
N TRP A 424 -20.47 33.46 33.09
CA TRP A 424 -21.36 32.96 34.16
C TRP A 424 -20.67 32.19 35.30
N PHE A 425 -19.35 31.99 35.24
CA PHE A 425 -18.61 31.26 36.29
C PHE A 425 -17.84 32.14 37.29
N MET A 426 -18.15 33.45 37.34
CA MET A 426 -17.44 34.39 38.22
C MET A 426 -18.34 35.09 39.27
N PHE A 427 -19.49 34.49 39.63
CA PHE A 427 -20.42 35.06 40.62
C PHE A 427 -20.95 34.08 41.67
N LEU A 428 -20.26 32.96 41.93
CA LEU A 428 -20.70 31.96 42.92
C LEU A 428 -19.62 31.52 43.92
N PHE A 429 -18.73 32.45 44.29
CA PHE A 429 -17.81 32.30 45.43
C PHE A 429 -17.75 33.56 46.31
N ILE A 430 -18.91 34.10 46.65
CA ILE A 430 -19.09 34.98 47.81
C ILE A 430 -20.37 34.51 48.51
N PHE A 431 -20.27 34.18 49.80
CA PHE A 431 -21.25 33.53 50.69
C PHE A 431 -21.22 31.98 50.72
N CYS A 432 -20.20 31.43 51.38
CA CYS A 432 -20.35 30.63 52.60
C CYS A 432 -18.99 30.55 53.32
#